data_AF-A0A350V4U5-F1
#
_entry.id   AF-A0A350V4U5-F1
#
_cell.length_a   1.000
_cell.length_b   1.000
_cell.length_c   1.000
_cell.angle_alpha   90.00
_cell.angle_beta   90.00
_cell.angle_gamma   90.00
#
_symmetry.space_group_name_H-M   'P 1'
#
loop_
_entity.id
_entity.type
_entity.pdbx_description
1 polymer ?
#
loop_
_entity_poly.entity_id
_entity_poly.type
_entity_poly.pdbx_seq_one_letter_code
_entity_poly.pdbx_strand_id
1 'polypeptide(L)'
;MSDTILSLSDTLNHRTVFKPFSNFPPVLRDLSILVDSSLKQGDIMDTILSVNTGKLLKKVSLYDIYEPKNEGSKKSYTYSLEYRADDRTLTNEEINKLQDKIVAELQKKLKAELRK
;
A
#
# COMPACT_ATOMS: atom_id res chain seq x y z
N MET A 1 -19.93 -52.76 -6.29
CA MET A 1 -20.16 -52.18 -7.63
C MET A 1 -21.30 -51.20 -7.48
N SER A 2 -21.07 -49.93 -7.84
CA SER A 2 -22.03 -48.81 -7.81
C SER A 2 -22.48 -48.34 -6.41
N ASP A 3 -22.38 -47.08 -5.98
CA ASP A 3 -22.25 -45.83 -6.73
C ASP A 3 -21.40 -44.79 -5.97
N THR A 4 -20.27 -44.44 -6.57
CA THR A 4 -19.57 -43.18 -6.31
C THR A 4 -20.27 -42.11 -7.14
N ILE A 5 -21.28 -41.44 -6.58
CA ILE A 5 -21.87 -40.24 -7.17
C ILE A 5 -21.98 -39.15 -6.11
N LEU A 6 -21.03 -38.21 -6.19
CA LEU A 6 -21.27 -36.77 -6.09
C LEU A 6 -21.95 -36.23 -4.81
N SER A 7 -21.14 -35.73 -3.87
CA SER A 7 -21.49 -34.47 -3.19
C SER A 7 -20.49 -33.40 -3.63
N LEU A 8 -20.64 -32.96 -4.90
CA LEU A 8 -20.00 -31.75 -5.41
C LEU A 8 -20.78 -30.48 -5.03
N SER A 9 -21.83 -30.59 -4.20
CA SER A 9 -22.69 -29.48 -3.79
C SER A 9 -22.05 -28.55 -2.76
N ASP A 10 -21.02 -28.99 -2.02
CA ASP A 10 -20.44 -28.20 -0.92
C ASP A 10 -19.30 -27.25 -1.34
N THR A 11 -18.83 -27.29 -2.59
CA THR A 11 -17.67 -26.48 -3.05
C THR A 11 -18.00 -25.28 -3.92
N LEU A 12 -19.28 -24.97 -4.19
CA LEU A 12 -19.68 -23.93 -5.16
C LEU A 12 -20.41 -22.73 -4.53
N ASN A 13 -20.06 -22.34 -3.30
CA ASN A 13 -20.57 -21.10 -2.68
C ASN A 13 -19.54 -19.96 -2.64
N HIS A 14 -18.60 -19.92 -3.59
CA HIS A 14 -17.81 -18.71 -3.81
C HIS A 14 -18.59 -17.76 -4.72
N ARG A 15 -19.52 -16.99 -4.14
CA ARG A 15 -20.15 -15.85 -4.83
C ARG A 15 -19.08 -14.80 -5.09
N THR A 16 -18.44 -14.86 -6.25
CA THR A 16 -17.58 -13.77 -6.74
C THR A 16 -18.47 -12.55 -7.01
N VAL A 17 -18.46 -11.58 -6.09
CA VAL A 17 -19.15 -10.31 -6.30
C VAL A 17 -18.37 -9.55 -7.37
N PHE A 18 -18.99 -9.37 -8.54
CA PHE A 18 -18.40 -8.55 -9.61
C PHE A 18 -18.21 -7.12 -9.10
N LYS A 19 -16.95 -6.69 -9.01
CA LYS A 19 -16.62 -5.29 -8.72
C LYS A 19 -16.28 -4.62 -10.05
N PRO A 20 -17.06 -3.61 -10.48
CA PRO A 20 -16.78 -2.90 -11.73
C PRO A 20 -15.38 -2.30 -11.68
N PHE A 21 -14.66 -2.39 -12.80
CA PHE A 21 -13.37 -1.72 -12.95
C PHE A 21 -13.59 -0.21 -12.90
N SER A 22 -12.75 0.50 -12.13
CA SER A 22 -12.73 1.96 -12.18
C SER A 22 -12.26 2.40 -13.56
N ASN A 23 -13.08 3.19 -14.26
CA ASN A 23 -12.73 3.83 -15.53
C ASN A 23 -11.80 5.03 -15.34
N PHE A 24 -11.46 5.37 -14.09
CA PHE A 24 -10.62 6.53 -13.78
C PHE A 24 -9.14 6.12 -13.67
N PRO A 25 -8.22 6.92 -14.23
CA PRO A 25 -6.81 6.57 -14.27
C PRO A 25 -6.21 6.56 -12.85
N PRO A 26 -5.28 5.62 -12.57
CA PRO A 26 -4.49 5.69 -11.35
C PRO A 26 -3.49 6.85 -11.40
N VAL A 27 -3.12 7.32 -10.22
CA VAL A 27 -1.98 8.22 -10.03
C VAL A 27 -0.94 7.52 -9.17
N LEU A 28 0.29 7.44 -9.66
CA LEU A 28 1.43 6.88 -8.95
C LEU A 28 2.23 7.99 -8.25
N ARG A 29 2.68 7.72 -7.03
CA ARG A 29 3.66 8.54 -6.31
C ARG A 29 4.67 7.65 -5.63
N ASP A 30 5.93 8.05 -5.70
CA ASP A 30 6.98 7.39 -4.96
C ASP A 30 7.13 8.02 -3.57
N LEU A 31 7.48 7.18 -2.62
CA LEU A 31 7.73 7.54 -1.22
C LEU A 31 9.03 6.86 -0.80
N SER A 32 10.10 7.65 -0.75
CA SER A 32 11.39 7.21 -0.25
C SER A 32 11.54 7.66 1.20
N ILE A 33 11.73 6.72 2.11
CA ILE A 33 11.96 7.00 3.53
C ILE A 33 13.24 6.35 3.99
N LEU A 34 13.92 7.03 4.90
CA LEU A 34 15.05 6.48 5.62
C LEU A 34 14.63 6.20 7.06
N VAL A 35 14.91 4.98 7.52
CA VAL A 35 14.52 4.49 8.83
C VAL A 35 15.70 3.76 9.49
N ASP A 36 15.61 3.53 10.79
CA ASP A 36 16.55 2.66 11.50
C ASP A 36 16.49 1.23 10.95
N SER A 37 17.65 0.57 10.84
CA SER A 37 17.77 -0.76 10.24
C SER A 37 17.12 -1.89 11.04
N SER A 38 16.78 -1.64 12.31
CA SER A 38 16.03 -2.56 13.16
C SER A 38 14.53 -2.62 12.82
N LEU A 39 14.01 -1.61 12.13
CA LEU A 39 12.59 -1.56 11.77
C LEU A 39 12.27 -2.57 10.67
N LYS A 40 11.15 -3.28 10.84
CA LYS A 40 10.70 -4.25 9.85
C LYS A 40 9.91 -3.53 8.77
N GLN A 41 10.04 -4.02 7.54
CA GLN A 41 9.24 -3.57 6.41
C GLN A 41 7.73 -3.61 6.69
N GLY A 42 7.27 -4.64 7.44
CA GLY A 42 5.87 -4.78 7.84
C GLY A 42 5.35 -3.58 8.64
N ASP A 43 6.13 -3.09 9.61
CA ASP A 43 5.73 -1.95 10.44
C ASP A 43 5.54 -0.67 9.62
N ILE A 44 6.39 -0.49 8.60
CA ILE A 44 6.30 0.62 7.63
C ILE A 44 5.03 0.48 6.80
N MET A 45 4.80 -0.71 6.23
CA MET A 45 3.63 -0.99 5.41
C MET A 45 2.33 -0.78 6.19
N ASP A 46 2.24 -1.33 7.40
CA ASP A 46 1.08 -1.20 8.27
C ASP A 46 0.82 0.26 8.63
N THR A 47 1.89 1.04 8.87
CA THR A 47 1.77 2.48 9.11
C THR A 47 1.20 3.21 7.90
N ILE A 48 1.71 2.95 6.68
CA ILE A 48 1.19 3.53 5.44
C ILE A 48 -0.30 3.18 5.27
N LEU A 49 -0.66 1.90 5.42
CA LEU A 49 -2.03 1.42 5.24
C LEU A 49 -3.00 1.96 6.29
N SER A 50 -2.53 2.23 7.52
CA SER A 50 -3.36 2.77 8.60
C SER A 50 -3.93 4.16 8.28
N VAL A 51 -3.29 4.91 7.39
CA VAL A 51 -3.72 6.26 6.98
C VAL A 51 -4.76 6.23 5.86
N ASN A 52 -4.95 5.09 5.19
CA ASN A 52 -5.83 4.94 4.03
C ASN A 52 -7.32 4.85 4.40
N THR A 53 -7.82 5.84 5.14
CA THR A 53 -9.22 5.87 5.62
C THR A 53 -10.24 6.03 4.50
N GLY A 54 -9.87 6.68 3.39
CA GLY A 54 -10.74 6.89 2.22
C GLY A 54 -10.70 5.79 1.16
N LYS A 55 -9.92 4.72 1.36
CA LYS A 55 -9.70 3.64 0.36
C LYS A 55 -9.26 4.16 -1.02
N LEU A 56 -8.60 5.32 -1.05
CA LEU A 56 -8.06 5.95 -2.24
C LEU A 56 -6.69 5.38 -2.60
N LEU A 57 -5.88 4.99 -1.60
CA LEU A 57 -4.66 4.23 -1.83
C LEU A 57 -5.05 2.77 -2.13
N LYS A 58 -4.95 2.36 -3.39
CA LYS A 58 -5.35 1.01 -3.85
C LYS A 58 -4.22 0.00 -3.74
N LYS A 59 -2.97 0.46 -3.87
CA LYS A 59 -1.79 -0.41 -3.86
C LYS A 59 -0.61 0.31 -3.21
N VAL A 60 0.16 -0.44 -2.44
CA VAL A 60 1.46 -0.05 -1.90
C VAL A 60 2.44 -1.14 -2.29
N SER A 61 3.48 -0.78 -3.03
CA SER A 61 4.49 -1.74 -3.50
C SER A 61 5.86 -1.28 -3.04
N LEU A 62 6.62 -2.16 -2.41
CA LEU A 62 8.04 -1.91 -2.18
C LEU A 62 8.76 -1.99 -3.53
N TYR A 63 9.45 -0.91 -3.90
CA TYR A 63 10.20 -0.81 -5.14
C TYR A 63 11.69 -1.08 -4.91
N ASP A 64 12.30 -0.43 -3.91
CA ASP A 64 13.73 -0.54 -3.65
C ASP A 64 14.05 -0.51 -2.14
N ILE A 65 15.12 -1.19 -1.76
CA ILE A 65 15.74 -1.11 -0.43
C ILE A 65 17.22 -0.82 -0.63
N TYR A 66 17.67 0.30 -0.07
CA TYR A 66 19.05 0.75 -0.16
C TYR A 66 19.66 0.97 1.22
N GLU A 67 20.87 0.45 1.45
CA GLU A 67 21.62 0.66 2.68
C GLU A 67 22.75 1.68 2.43
N PRO A 68 22.59 2.96 2.83
CA PRO A 68 23.62 3.98 2.65
C PRO A 68 24.86 3.68 3.50
N LYS A 69 26.03 3.61 2.84
CA LYS A 69 27.33 3.32 3.50
C LYS A 69 27.71 4.35 4.58
N ASN A 70 27.26 5.60 4.44
CA ASN A 70 27.68 6.72 5.28
C ASN A 70 26.66 7.09 6.37
N GLU A 71 25.53 6.40 6.46
CA GLU A 71 24.46 6.74 7.42
C GLU A 71 24.26 5.65 8.49
N GLY A 72 25.27 4.79 8.67
CA GLY A 72 25.35 3.82 9.75
C GLY A 72 24.24 2.77 9.70
N SER A 73 23.54 2.59 10.83
CA SER A 73 22.45 1.61 11.01
C SER A 73 21.12 2.08 10.42
N LYS A 74 21.12 2.68 9.22
CA LYS A 74 19.88 3.13 8.56
C LYS A 74 19.65 2.39 7.24
N LYS A 75 18.38 2.22 6.88
CA LYS A 75 17.95 1.67 5.59
C LYS A 75 16.96 2.62 4.93
N SER A 76 17.12 2.79 3.63
CA SER A 76 16.19 3.53 2.78
C SER A 76 15.22 2.55 2.14
N TYR A 77 13.93 2.81 2.25
CA TYR A 77 12.87 2.06 1.58
C TYR A 77 12.16 3.00 0.62
N THR A 78 12.01 2.57 -0.63
CA THR A 78 11.24 3.28 -1.65
C THR A 78 9.98 2.51 -1.94
N TYR A 79 8.83 3.12 -1.70
CA TYR A 79 7.52 2.57 -2.04
C TYR A 79 6.89 3.30 -3.22
N SER A 80 6.24 2.57 -4.10
CA SER A 80 5.33 3.13 -5.08
C SER A 80 3.89 3.00 -4.59
N LEU A 81 3.20 4.13 -4.50
CA LEU A 81 1.85 4.28 -3.99
C LEU A 81 0.89 4.54 -5.16
N GLU A 82 -0.11 3.67 -5.33
CA GLU A 82 -1.14 3.83 -6.36
C GLU A 82 -2.42 4.39 -5.75
N TYR A 83 -2.74 5.63 -6.14
CA TYR A 83 -3.97 6.30 -5.77
C TYR A 83 -5.00 6.20 -6.88
N ARG A 84 -6.25 5.89 -6.52
CA ARG A 84 -7.38 5.86 -7.45
C ARG A 84 -8.70 6.06 -6.72
N ALA A 85 -9.60 6.81 -7.33
CA ALA A 85 -11.02 6.80 -6.96
C ALA A 85 -11.80 5.92 -7.93
N ASP A 86 -12.94 5.39 -7.47
CA ASP A 86 -13.77 4.49 -8.28
C ASP A 86 -14.81 5.26 -9.12
N ASP A 87 -15.03 6.54 -8.79
CA ASP A 87 -16.13 7.39 -9.27
C ASP A 87 -15.70 8.73 -9.89
N ARG A 88 -14.41 9.11 -9.80
CA ARG A 88 -13.86 10.34 -10.37
C ARG A 88 -12.35 10.31 -10.53
N THR A 89 -11.81 11.30 -11.23
CA THR A 89 -10.37 11.60 -11.21
C THR A 89 -9.99 12.24 -9.88
N LEU A 90 -8.87 11.81 -9.29
CA LEU A 90 -8.32 12.43 -8.08
C LEU A 90 -7.59 13.72 -8.42
N THR A 91 -7.76 14.75 -7.60
CA THR A 91 -6.98 15.99 -7.74
C THR A 91 -5.62 15.86 -7.08
N ASN A 92 -4.66 16.69 -7.51
CA ASN A 92 -3.34 16.71 -6.89
C ASN A 92 -3.40 17.09 -5.40
N GLU A 93 -4.32 18.00 -5.02
CA GLU A 93 -4.49 18.43 -3.63
C GLU A 93 -4.94 17.29 -2.72
N GLU A 94 -5.83 16.42 -3.21
CA GLU A 94 -6.31 15.26 -2.45
C GLU A 94 -5.21 14.24 -2.23
N ILE A 95 -4.43 13.97 -3.29
CA ILE A 95 -3.29 13.06 -3.24
C ILE A 95 -2.23 13.61 -2.30
N ASN A 96 -1.88 14.89 -2.42
CA ASN A 96 -0.87 15.53 -1.56
C ASN A 96 -1.31 15.50 -0.09
N LYS A 97 -2.58 15.80 0.22
CA LYS A 97 -3.10 15.68 1.59
C LYS A 97 -2.96 14.27 2.16
N LEU A 98 -3.15 13.24 1.34
CA LEU A 98 -2.98 11.85 1.79
C LEU A 98 -1.49 11.49 1.95
N GLN A 99 -0.65 11.92 1.00
CA GLN A 99 0.80 11.76 1.05
C GLN A 99 1.38 12.40 2.33
N ASP A 100 0.99 13.64 2.63
CA ASP A 100 1.46 14.37 3.80
C ASP A 100 1.06 13.68 5.11
N LYS A 101 -0.17 13.12 5.17
CA LYS A 101 -0.60 12.33 6.33
C LYS A 101 0.21 11.04 6.49
N ILE A 102 0.52 10.35 5.40
CA ILE A 102 1.35 9.15 5.42
C ILE A 102 2.75 9.50 5.95
N VAL A 103 3.37 10.56 5.40
CA VAL A 103 4.69 11.03 5.84
C VAL A 103 4.68 11.43 7.32
N ALA A 104 3.67 12.18 7.76
CA ALA A 104 3.55 12.61 9.15
C ALA A 104 3.42 11.42 10.12
N GLU A 105 2.63 10.40 9.77
CA GLU A 105 2.48 9.20 10.60
C GLU A 105 3.75 8.35 10.63
N LEU A 106 4.47 8.23 9.50
CA LEU A 106 5.78 7.56 9.45
C LEU A 106 6.84 8.29 10.29
N GLN A 107 6.89 9.61 10.21
CA GLN A 107 7.75 10.45 11.05
C GLN A 107 7.43 10.27 12.53
N LYS A 108 6.14 10.30 12.88
CA LYS A 108 5.67 10.22 14.27
C LYS A 108 5.90 8.85 14.90
N LYS A 109 5.57 7.76 14.20
CA LYS A 109 5.62 6.39 14.74
C LYS A 109 6.99 5.75 14.61
N LEU A 110 7.65 5.96 13.47
CA LEU A 110 8.85 5.24 13.09
C LEU A 110 10.09 6.13 13.03
N LYS A 111 9.95 7.43 13.34
CA LYS A 111 11.03 8.43 13.21
C LYS A 111 11.63 8.45 11.81
N ALA A 112 10.82 8.14 10.80
CA ALA A 112 11.24 8.07 9.42
C ALA A 112 11.62 9.45 8.88
N GLU A 113 12.68 9.54 8.08
CA GLU A 113 13.09 10.75 7.39
C GLU A 113 12.69 10.66 5.92
N LEU A 114 11.94 11.64 5.41
CA LEU A 114 11.56 11.68 4.00
C LEU A 114 12.78 12.00 3.13
N ARG A 115 13.01 11.18 2.11
CA ARG A 115 13.99 11.41 1.05
C ARG A 115 13.25 11.89 -0.19
N LYS A 116 13.64 13.06 -0.71
CA LYS A 116 13.10 13.62 -1.96
C LYS A 116 13.96 13.22 -3.14
#